data_AF-A0ABD6EZR2-F1
#
_entry.id   AF-A0ABD6EZR2-F1
#
_cell.length_a   1.000
_cell.length_b   1.000
_cell.length_c   1.000
_cell.angle_alpha   90.00
_cell.angle_beta   90.00
_cell.angle_gamma   90.00
#
_symmetry.space_group_name_H-M   'P 1'
#
loop_
_entity.id
_entity.type
_entity.pdbx_description
1 polymer ?
#
loop_
_entity_poly.entity_id
_entity_poly.type
_entity_poly.pdbx_seq_one_letter_code
_entity_poly.pdbx_strand_id
1 'polypeptide(L)'
;MNEYGPLDDEQMDKLRQFQEVTNCQDTDMAIAKLASLEWDVNRAIDLQLNDEEMDTNNPSAEVIETTSTEQYAFDFSTHYFVSSPN
;
A
#
# COMPACT_ATOMS: atom_id res chain seq x y z
N MET A 1 -1.87 32.66 -14.02
CA MET A 1 -2.81 33.02 -12.95
C MET A 1 -2.75 31.87 -11.98
N ASN A 2 -2.29 32.09 -10.74
CA ASN A 2 -2.37 31.05 -9.72
C ASN A 2 -3.85 30.90 -9.38
N GLU A 3 -4.46 29.79 -9.79
CA GLU A 3 -5.92 29.60 -9.74
C GLU A 3 -6.44 29.40 -8.30
N TYR A 4 -5.53 29.27 -7.34
CA TYR A 4 -5.78 29.44 -5.92
C TYR A 4 -5.20 30.78 -5.51
N GLY A 5 -6.06 31.69 -5.04
CA GLY A 5 -5.63 32.97 -4.46
C GLY A 5 -4.63 32.76 -3.31
N PRO A 6 -3.95 33.83 -2.86
CA PRO A 6 -3.07 33.72 -1.68
C PRO A 6 -3.88 33.13 -0.53
N LEU A 7 -3.37 32.05 0.08
CA LEU A 7 -3.97 31.42 1.24
C LEU A 7 -4.08 32.45 2.36
N ASP A 8 -5.22 32.48 3.05
CA ASP A 8 -5.38 33.28 4.26
C ASP A 8 -4.46 32.77 5.37
N ASP A 9 -4.14 33.62 6.35
CA ASP A 9 -3.28 33.24 7.48
C ASP A 9 -3.80 31.99 8.23
N GLU A 10 -5.13 31.84 8.32
CA GLU A 10 -5.77 30.65 8.91
C GLU A 10 -5.51 29.39 8.06
N GLN A 11 -5.58 29.51 6.73
CA GLN A 11 -5.33 28.40 5.82
C GLN A 11 -3.86 27.99 5.86
N MET A 12 -2.94 28.95 5.94
CA MET A 12 -1.52 28.69 6.10
C MET A 12 -1.20 27.99 7.43
N ASP A 13 -1.85 28.38 8.53
CA ASP A 13 -1.67 27.71 9.83
C ASP A 13 -2.19 26.27 9.80
N LYS A 14 -3.37 26.05 9.19
CA LYS A 14 -3.97 24.73 8.98
C LYS A 14 -3.09 23.82 8.11
N LEU A 15 -2.52 24.36 7.04
CA LEU A 15 -1.57 23.67 6.17
C LEU A 15 -0.31 23.27 6.93
N ARG A 16 0.25 24.19 7.73
CA ARG A 16 1.44 23.90 8.55
C ARG A 16 1.15 22.77 9.54
N GLN A 17 0.03 22.83 10.26
CA GLN A 17 -0.36 21.76 11.20
C GLN A 17 -0.50 20.40 10.50
N PHE A 18 -1.15 20.36 9.33
CA PHE A 18 -1.28 19.12 8.55
C PHE A 18 0.10 18.55 8.18
N GLN A 19 1.01 19.38 7.66
CA GLN A 19 2.36 18.95 7.26
C GLN A 19 3.22 18.53 8.46
N GLU A 20 3.11 19.21 9.60
CA GLU A 20 3.84 18.86 10.83
C GLU A 20 3.43 17.48 11.36
N VAL A 21 2.15 17.11 11.26
CA VAL A 21 1.64 15.82 11.78
C VAL A 21 1.85 14.68 10.80
N THR A 22 1.53 14.90 9.53
CA THR A 22 1.58 13.86 8.48
C THR A 22 2.95 13.73 7.83
N ASN A 23 3.90 14.63 8.14
CA ASN A 23 5.18 14.72 7.45
C ASN A 23 5.05 14.90 5.92
N CYS A 24 3.90 15.36 5.43
CA CYS A 24 3.66 15.57 4.02
C CYS A 24 4.53 16.73 3.50
N GLN A 25 5.56 16.41 2.72
CA GLN A 25 6.48 17.39 2.15
C GLN A 25 5.87 18.11 0.94
N ASP A 26 4.88 17.51 0.28
CA ASP A 26 4.25 18.06 -0.90
C ASP A 26 3.16 19.06 -0.51
N THR A 27 3.46 20.34 -0.75
CA THR A 27 2.59 21.44 -0.36
C THR A 27 1.35 21.53 -1.24
N ASP A 28 1.48 21.25 -2.54
CA ASP A 28 0.36 21.32 -3.49
C ASP A 28 -0.66 20.20 -3.20
N MET A 29 -0.16 18.99 -2.93
CA MET A 29 -0.98 17.86 -2.50
C MET A 29 -1.68 18.12 -1.16
N ALA A 30 -0.96 18.67 -0.18
CA ALA A 30 -1.54 19.03 1.11
C ALA A 30 -2.66 20.08 0.96
N ILE A 31 -2.45 21.10 0.13
CA ILE A 31 -3.47 22.11 -0.19
C ILE A 31 -4.67 21.47 -0.88
N ALA A 32 -4.46 20.62 -1.90
CA ALA A 32 -5.54 19.96 -2.61
C ALA A 32 -6.38 19.06 -1.69
N LYS A 33 -5.72 18.35 -0.77
CA LYS A 33 -6.37 17.46 0.21
C LYS A 33 -7.15 18.25 1.25
N LEU A 34 -6.56 19.33 1.79
CA LEU A 34 -7.24 20.25 2.70
C LEU A 34 -8.41 20.97 2.03
N ALA A 35 -8.23 21.49 0.81
CA ALA A 35 -9.29 22.16 0.06
C ALA A 35 -10.46 21.21 -0.24
N SER A 36 -10.17 19.95 -0.56
CA SER A 36 -11.20 18.90 -0.77
C SER A 36 -11.97 18.54 0.50
N LEU A 37 -11.38 18.79 1.66
CA LEU A 37 -11.96 18.55 2.98
C LEU A 37 -12.43 19.83 3.66
N GLU A 38 -12.68 20.91 2.90
CA GLU A 38 -13.14 22.19 3.44
C GLU A 38 -12.21 22.79 4.52
N TRP A 39 -10.90 22.53 4.40
CA TRP A 39 -9.86 22.93 5.36
C TRP A 39 -9.97 22.26 6.74
N ASP A 40 -10.54 21.06 6.79
CA ASP A 40 -10.69 20.27 8.02
C ASP A 40 -9.42 19.45 8.33
N VAL A 41 -8.53 20.05 9.12
CA VAL A 41 -7.18 19.50 9.42
C VAL A 41 -7.26 18.13 10.11
N ASN A 42 -8.16 17.94 11.07
CA ASN A 42 -8.28 16.67 11.80
C ASN A 42 -8.66 15.53 10.86
N ARG A 43 -9.62 15.78 9.97
CA ARG A 43 -10.08 14.79 9.00
C ARG A 43 -9.02 14.51 7.93
N ALA A 44 -8.28 15.54 7.51
CA ALA A 44 -7.19 15.38 6.56
C ALA A 44 -6.06 14.52 7.13
N ILE A 45 -5.66 14.77 8.38
CA ILE A 45 -4.64 14.00 9.10
C ILE A 45 -5.07 12.54 9.22
N ASP A 46 -6.30 12.28 9.69
CA ASP A 46 -6.85 10.93 9.83
C ASP A 46 -6.81 10.18 8.49
N LEU A 47 -7.27 10.82 7.41
CA LEU A 47 -7.21 10.27 6.06
C LEU A 47 -5.77 10.00 5.60
N GLN A 48 -4.83 10.90 5.85
CA GLN A 48 -3.44 10.75 5.41
C GLN A 48 -2.72 9.63 6.17
N LEU A 49 -2.88 9.57 7.49
CA LEU A 49 -2.31 8.51 8.32
C LEU A 49 -2.91 7.15 7.97
N ASN A 50 -4.22 7.07 7.74
CA ASN A 50 -4.89 5.83 7.37
C ASN A 50 -4.56 5.37 5.94
N ASP A 51 -4.28 6.31 5.01
CA ASP A 51 -3.80 6.00 3.65
C ASP A 51 -2.36 5.43 3.69
N GLU A 52 -1.49 5.97 4.55
CA GLU A 52 -0.12 5.46 4.77
C GLU A 52 -0.10 4.08 5.45
N GLU A 53 -1.10 3.74 6.26
CA GLU A 53 -1.24 2.39 6.84
C GLU A 53 -1.60 1.31 5.81
N MET A 54 -2.04 1.70 4.60
CA MET A 54 -2.40 0.75 3.55
C MET A 54 -1.21 0.28 2.68
N ASP A 55 -0.03 0.90 2.81
CA ASP A 55 1.15 0.60 1.97
C ASP A 55 2.25 -0.22 2.68
N THR A 56 1.94 -0.88 3.81
CA THR A 56 2.92 -1.74 4.52
C THR A 56 2.56 -3.23 4.59
N ASN A 57 1.44 -3.66 4.01
CA ASN A 57 1.00 -5.07 4.06
C ASN A 57 0.54 -5.64 2.71
N ASN A 58 1.19 -5.27 1.61
CA ASN A 58 1.16 -6.11 0.42
C ASN A 58 2.58 -6.38 -0.12
N PRO A 59 3.33 -7.31 0.49
CA PRO A 59 4.22 -8.14 -0.30
C PRO A 59 3.34 -9.02 -1.22
N SER A 60 2.88 -8.49 -2.36
CA SER A 60 2.52 -9.30 -3.53
C SER A 60 3.79 -9.84 -4.18
N ALA A 61 4.56 -10.55 -3.36
CA ALA A 61 5.55 -11.53 -3.69
C ALA A 61 5.47 -12.67 -2.65
N GLU A 62 4.29 -12.96 -2.09
CA GLU A 62 4.00 -14.32 -1.62
C GLU A 62 3.79 -15.20 -2.85
N VAL A 63 4.92 -15.61 -3.44
CA VAL A 63 5.02 -16.95 -3.99
C VAL A 63 4.65 -17.88 -2.84
N ILE A 64 3.36 -18.20 -2.73
CA ILE A 64 2.90 -19.22 -1.80
C ILE A 64 3.65 -20.49 -2.18
N GLU A 65 4.64 -20.81 -1.37
CA GLU A 65 5.26 -22.11 -1.30
C GLU A 65 4.14 -23.07 -0.89
N THR A 66 3.37 -23.54 -1.88
CA THR A 66 2.50 -24.70 -1.71
C THR A 66 3.41 -25.87 -1.49
N THR A 67 3.74 -26.07 -0.22
CA THR A 67 4.17 -27.31 0.40
C THR A 67 3.07 -28.36 0.21
N SER A 68 2.81 -28.76 -1.04
CA SER A 68 2.22 -30.06 -1.31
C SER A 68 3.31 -31.08 -1.01
N THR A 69 3.21 -31.65 0.18
CA THR A 69 3.98 -32.80 0.63
C THR A 69 3.62 -33.99 -0.25
N GLU A 70 4.16 -34.05 -1.47
CA GLU A 70 4.38 -35.29 -2.18
C GLU A 70 5.77 -35.78 -1.80
N GLN A 71 5.87 -36.29 -0.57
CA GLN A 71 6.71 -37.46 -0.36
C GLN A 71 6.07 -38.63 -1.13
N TYR A 72 6.22 -38.62 -2.45
CA TYR A 72 6.22 -39.85 -3.22
C TYR A 72 7.66 -40.06 -3.67
N ALA A 73 8.19 -41.16 -3.14
CA ALA A 73 9.58 -41.53 -3.18
C ALA A 73 10.24 -41.29 -4.54
N PHE A 74 11.40 -40.65 -4.47
CA PHE A 74 12.51 -40.90 -5.36
C PHE A 74 12.78 -42.41 -5.34
N ASP A 75 12.17 -43.18 -6.25
CA ASP A 75 12.71 -44.48 -6.63
C ASP A 75 13.25 -44.38 -8.05
N PHE A 76 14.56 -44.54 -8.08
CA PHE A 76 15.46 -44.44 -9.19
C PHE A 76 15.39 -45.75 -9.96
N SER A 77 14.97 -45.74 -11.24
CA SER A 77 15.05 -46.89 -12.16
C SER A 77 14.13 -48.06 -11.76
N THR A 78 13.19 -48.51 -12.59
CA THR A 78 13.51 -49.30 -13.78
C THR A 78 12.28 -49.42 -14.67
N HIS A 79 12.48 -49.20 -15.97
CA HIS A 79 11.52 -49.56 -17.01
C HIS A 79 11.64 -51.07 -17.25
N TYR A 80 10.87 -51.90 -16.53
CA TYR A 80 10.66 -53.30 -16.87
C TYR A 80 9.16 -53.58 -17.06
N PHE A 81 8.69 -53.30 -18.27
CA PHE A 81 7.50 -53.93 -18.80
C PHE A 81 7.89 -55.34 -19.26
N VAL A 82 7.62 -56.37 -18.45
CA VAL A 82 7.58 -57.76 -18.92
C VAL A 82 6.18 -58.31 -18.67
N SER A 83 5.59 -58.79 -19.75
CA SER A 83 4.20 -59.23 -19.92
C SER A 83 3.72 -60.24 -18.87
N SER A 84 2.45 -60.09 -18.49
CA SER A 84 1.71 -61.00 -17.61
C SER A 84 1.54 -62.40 -18.21
N PRO A 85 1.44 -63.47 -17.38
CA PRO A 85 1.15 -64.81 -17.85
C PRO A 85 -0.36 -65.11 -17.85
N ASN A 86 -0.88 -65.60 -18.97
CA ASN A 86 -1.77 -66.78 -19.06
C ASN A 86 -1.87 -67.23 -20.52
#